data_AF-A0A2K2VKK0-F1
#
_entry.id   AF-A0A2K2VKK0-F1
#
_cell.length_a   1.000
_cell.length_b   1.000
_cell.length_c   1.000
_cell.angle_alpha   90.00
_cell.angle_beta   90.00
_cell.angle_gamma   90.00
#
_symmetry.space_group_name_H-M   'P 1'
#
loop_
_entity.id
_entity.type
_entity.pdbx_description
1 polymer ?
#
loop_
_entity_poly.entity_id
_entity_poly.type
_entity_poly.pdbx_seq_one_letter_code
_entity_poly.pdbx_strand_id
1 'polypeptide(L)' 'MKSGLTCPHCGELVSKYRNPFPTVDIIIELEDKGIVLIQRAKEPHGWA' A
#
# COMPACT_ATOMS: atom_id res chain seq x y z
N MET A 1 -8.86 -17.18 -15.49
CA MET A 1 -7.56 -17.51 -16.12
C MET A 1 -6.47 -16.76 -15.36
N LYS A 2 -5.45 -17.45 -14.84
CA LYS A 2 -4.31 -16.80 -14.17
C LYS A 2 -3.61 -15.94 -15.23
N SER A 3 -3.52 -14.62 -15.02
CA SER A 3 -2.79 -13.74 -15.94
C SER A 3 -1.29 -13.97 -15.75
N GLY A 4 -0.60 -14.32 -16.82
CA GLY A 4 0.85 -14.51 -16.84
C GLY A 4 1.57 -13.28 -17.36
N LEU A 5 2.88 -13.21 -17.10
CA LEU A 5 3.80 -12.26 -17.73
C LEU A 5 4.71 -13.06 -18.68
N THR A 6 5.05 -12.50 -19.83
CA THR A 6 6.04 -13.10 -20.73
C THR A 6 7.44 -12.79 -20.20
N CYS A 7 8.27 -13.83 -20.03
CA CYS A 7 9.66 -13.65 -19.63
C CYS A 7 10.46 -12.95 -20.75
N PRO A 8 11.11 -11.80 -20.50
CA PRO A 8 11.88 -11.10 -21.54
C PRO A 8 13.16 -11.85 -21.96
N HIS A 9 13.60 -12.85 -21.20
CA HIS A 9 14.83 -13.61 -21.47
C HIS A 9 14.59 -14.86 -22.33
N CYS A 10 13.48 -15.58 -22.12
CA CYS A 10 13.20 -16.84 -22.82
C CYS A 10 11.80 -16.94 -23.46
N GLY A 11 10.93 -15.95 -23.29
CA GLY A 11 9.58 -15.95 -23.86
C GLY A 11 8.55 -16.81 -23.11
N GLU A 12 8.96 -17.55 -22.08
CA GLU A 12 8.07 -18.44 -21.32
C GLU A 12 7.01 -17.65 -20.52
N LEU A 13 5.82 -18.23 -20.35
CA LEU A 13 4.75 -17.62 -19.57
C LEU A 13 4.95 -17.86 -18.07
N VAL A 14 5.29 -16.81 -17.32
CA VAL A 14 5.47 -16.88 -15.86
C VAL A 14 4.22 -16.40 -15.11
N SER A 15 3.96 -16.99 -13.94
CA SER A 15 2.82 -16.61 -13.11
C SER A 15 2.99 -15.20 -12.53
N LYS A 16 1.98 -14.34 -12.68
CA LYS A 16 1.95 -13.03 -12.02
C LYS A 16 1.34 -13.15 -10.64
N TYR A 17 2.11 -12.82 -9.60
CA TYR A 17 1.59 -12.68 -8.25
C TYR A 17 1.22 -11.22 -7.98
N ARG A 18 0.04 -10.99 -7.41
CA ARG A 18 -0.33 -9.69 -6.85
C ARG A 18 0.14 -9.66 -5.40
N ASN A 19 1.37 -9.21 -5.20
CA ASN A 19 1.84 -8.94 -3.84
C ASN A 19 1.29 -7.58 -3.43
N PRO A 20 0.58 -7.48 -2.29
CA PRO A 20 0.20 -6.18 -1.77
C PRO A 20 1.46 -5.37 -1.44
N PHE A 21 1.39 -4.06 -1.62
CA PHE A 21 2.47 -3.18 -1.16
C PHE A 21 2.40 -3.12 0.36
N PRO A 22 3.51 -3.42 1.08
CA PRO A 22 3.53 -3.24 2.52
C PRO A 22 3.43 -1.74 2.84
N THR A 23 2.55 -1.41 3.77
CA THR A 23 2.36 -0.05 4.30
C THR A 23 2.48 -0.07 5.81
N VAL A 24 2.81 1.07 6.40
CA VAL A 24 2.87 1.26 7.86
C VAL A 24 2.08 2.52 8.21
N ASP A 25 1.30 2.41 9.27
CA ASP A 25 0.65 3.51 9.95
C ASP A 25 1.11 3.51 11.43
N ILE A 26 1.17 4.68 12.04
CA ILE A 26 1.55 4.83 13.45
C ILE A 26 0.49 5.62 14.20
N ILE A 27 0.29 5.27 15.47
CA ILE A 27 -0.56 6.04 16.39
C ILE A 27 0.38 6.78 17.34
N ILE A 28 0.26 8.11 17.36
CA ILE A 28 1.00 8.97 18.28
C ILE A 28 0.02 9.44 19.35
N GLU A 29 0.23 8.98 20.58
CA GLU A 29 -0.48 9.43 21.77
C GLU A 29 0.35 10.48 22.50
N LEU A 30 -0.30 11.59 22.85
CA LEU A 30 0.26 12.64 23.68
C LEU A 30 -0.47 12.62 25.03
N GLU A 31 0.30 12.46 26.11
CA GLU A 31 -0.23 12.45 27.48
C GLU A 31 -1.11 13.68 27.72
N ASP A 32 -2.32 13.45 28.24
CA ASP A 32 -3.38 14.43 28.49
C ASP A 32 -3.84 15.28 27.29
N LYS A 33 -3.43 14.92 26.06
CA LYS A 33 -3.75 15.68 24.83
C LYS A 33 -4.43 14.85 23.75
N GLY A 34 -4.41 13.53 23.88
CA GLY A 34 -5.08 12.60 22.96
C GLY A 34 -4.19 12.17 21.80
N ILE A 35 -4.81 11.88 20.66
CA ILE A 35 -4.14 11.31 19.48
C ILE A 35 -3.88 12.36 18.40
N VAL A 36 -2.74 12.22 17.73
CA VAL A 36 -2.41 13.04 16.56
C VAL A 36 -3.10 12.47 15.32
N LEU A 37 -3.82 13.34 14.59
CA LEU A 37 -4.44 13.04 13.31
C LEU A 37 -3.87 13.96 12.22
N ILE A 38 -3.80 13.45 11.00
CA ILE A 38 -3.34 14.16 9.81
C ILE A 38 -4.52 14.38 8.88
N GLN A 39 -4.77 15.64 8.48
CA GLN A 39 -5.70 15.94 7.39
C GLN A 39 -4.99 15.76 6.04
N ARG A 40 -5.50 14.84 5.24
CA ARG A 40 -4.87 14.45 3.97
C ARG A 40 -5.04 15.52 2.89
N ALA A 41 -3.92 16.07 2.45
CA ALA A 41 -3.89 17.04 1.34
C ALA A 41 -4.17 16.40 -0.04
N LYS A 42 -3.91 15.09 -0.20
CA LYS A 42 -4.18 14.32 -1.43
C LYS A 42 -5.30 13.30 -1.20
N GLU A 43 -6.04 13.00 -2.26
CA GLU A 43 -7.08 11.98 -2.25
C GLU A 43 -6.57 10.61 -1.75
N PRO A 44 -7.42 9.80 -1.08
CA PRO A 44 -8.71 10.18 -0.50
C PRO A 44 -8.57 11.27 0.59
N HIS A 45 -9.40 12.32 0.53
CA HIS A 45 -9.42 13.34 1.59
C HIS A 45 -10.03 12.80 2.90
N GLY A 46 -9.54 13.29 4.04
CA GLY A 46 -10.04 12.90 5.36
C GLY A 46 -9.00 13.02 6.47
N TRP A 47 -9.40 12.64 7.69
CA TRP A 47 -8.51 12.45 8.83
C TRP A 47 -7.98 11.02 8.84
N ALA A 48 -6.67 10.87 8.99
CA ALA A 48 -5.99 9.60 9.17
C ALA A 48 -4.90 9.75 10.23
#